data_AF-A0A534V7T8-F1
#
_entry.id   AF-A0A534V7T8-F1
#
_cell.length_a   1.000
_cell.length_b   1.000
_cell.length_c   1.000
_cell.angle_alpha   90.00
_cell.angle_beta   90.00
_cell.angle_gamma   90.00
#
_symmetry.space_group_name_H-M   'P 1'
#
loop_
_entity.id
_entity.type
_entity.pdbx_description
1 polymer ?
#
loop_
_entity_poly.entity_id
_entity_poly.type
_entity_poly.pdbx_seq_one_letter_code
_entity_poly.pdbx_strand_id
1 'polypeptide(L)' 'MAPETLNALLKLSPQDRAALAIALWESLDDSQREKELSLTAEQLAEIDRRLAEHLADPGSAIPWEKVRRKLKHKQ' A
#
# COMPACT_ATOMS: atom_id res chain seq x y z
N MET A 1 16.95 -12.71 -8.26
CA MET A 1 16.11 -12.41 -9.44
C MET A 1 17.01 -11.82 -10.51
N ALA A 2 17.14 -12.47 -11.66
CA ALA A 2 17.97 -11.92 -12.73
C ALA A 2 17.34 -10.62 -13.26
N PRO A 3 18.12 -9.59 -13.62
CA PRO A 3 17.62 -8.33 -14.17
C PRO A 3 16.67 -8.52 -15.36
N GLU A 4 16.87 -9.59 -16.14
CA GLU A 4 16.04 -10.01 -17.27
C GLU A 4 14.57 -10.26 -16.88
N THR A 5 14.33 -10.90 -15.73
CA THR A 5 12.96 -11.23 -15.28
C THR A 5 12.18 -9.96 -14.95
N LEU A 6 12.80 -9.01 -14.24
CA LEU A 6 12.14 -7.73 -13.92
C LEU A 6 11.83 -6.93 -15.19
N ASN A 7 12.76 -6.89 -16.14
CA ASN A 7 12.55 -6.22 -17.43
C ASN A 7 11.37 -6.83 -18.22
N ALA A 8 11.20 -8.15 -18.17
CA ALA A 8 10.05 -8.81 -18.80
C ALA A 8 8.73 -8.46 -18.10
N LEU A 9 8.71 -8.44 -16.76
CA LEU A 9 7.52 -8.08 -15.98
C LEU A 9 7.10 -6.62 -16.19
N LEU A 10 8.05 -5.71 -16.36
CA LEU A 10 7.76 -4.30 -16.61
C LEU A 10 7.12 -4.02 -17.98
N LYS A 11 7.24 -4.95 -18.93
CA LYS A 11 6.60 -4.89 -20.26
C LYS A 11 5.14 -5.34 -20.26
N LEU A 12 4.66 -5.96 -19.18
CA LEU A 12 3.26 -6.32 -19.03
C LEU A 12 2.36 -5.08 -19.01
N SER A 13 1.08 -5.27 -19.34
CA SER A 13 0.10 -4.18 -19.23
C SER A 13 -0.01 -3.70 -17.78
N PRO A 14 -0.40 -2.44 -17.51
CA PRO A 14 -0.61 -1.97 -16.14
C PRO A 14 -1.56 -2.87 -15.33
N GLN A 15 -2.59 -3.42 -15.98
CA GLN A 15 -3.53 -4.34 -15.36
C GLN A 15 -2.87 -5.66 -14.96
N ASP A 16 -2.10 -6.27 -15.87
CA ASP A 16 -1.41 -7.55 -15.59
C ASP A 16 -0.33 -7.38 -14.53
N ARG A 17 0.36 -6.24 -14.50
CA ARG A 17 1.32 -5.92 -13.43
C ARG A 17 0.63 -5.80 -12.07
N ALA A 18 -0.52 -5.14 -12.01
CA ALA A 18 -1.29 -5.01 -10.78
C ALA A 18 -1.81 -6.38 -10.30
N ALA A 19 -2.36 -7.18 -11.21
CA ALA A 19 -2.83 -8.54 -10.89
C ALA A 19 -1.69 -9.43 -10.39
N LEU A 20 -0.52 -9.39 -11.04
CA LEU A 20 0.66 -10.14 -10.61
C LEU A 20 1.17 -9.67 -9.24
N ALA A 21 1.22 -8.36 -8.99
CA ALA A 21 1.64 -7.83 -7.70
C ALA A 21 0.71 -8.30 -6.56
N ILE A 22 -0.60 -8.34 -6.79
CA ILE A 22 -1.58 -8.87 -5.84
C ILE A 22 -1.37 -10.37 -5.64
N ALA A 23 -1.23 -11.15 -6.72
CA ALA A 23 -1.03 -12.60 -6.62
C ALA A 23 0.27 -12.96 -5.87
N LEU A 24 1.35 -12.21 -6.10
CA LEU A 24 2.61 -12.36 -5.35
C LEU A 24 2.40 -12.00 -3.88
N TRP A 25 1.66 -10.94 -3.59
CA TRP A 25 1.34 -10.52 -2.22
C TRP A 25 0.51 -11.57 -1.47
N GLU A 26 -0.51 -12.13 -2.12
CA GLU A 26 -1.39 -13.17 -1.56
C GLU A 26 -0.71 -14.53 -1.42
N SER A 27 0.39 -14.77 -2.13
CA SER A 27 1.17 -16.00 -2.01
C SER A 27 2.01 -16.09 -0.73
N LEU A 28 2.15 -14.98 0.00
CA LEU A 28 2.91 -14.90 1.25
C LEU A 28 2.03 -15.31 2.44
N ASP A 29 2.59 -16.08 3.37
CA ASP A 29 1.93 -16.34 4.66
C ASP A 29 1.95 -15.10 5.57
N ASP A 30 1.21 -15.16 6.69
CA ASP A 30 1.08 -14.03 7.62
C ASP A 30 2.44 -13.61 8.21
N SER A 31 3.28 -14.58 8.56
CA SER A 31 4.62 -14.33 9.13
C SER A 31 5.53 -13.61 8.13
N GLN A 32 5.48 -14.02 6.85
CA GLN A 32 6.22 -13.39 5.76
C GLN A 32 5.74 -11.96 5.52
N ARG A 33 4.41 -11.71 5.52
CA ARG A 33 3.86 -10.38 5.32
C ARG A 33 4.16 -9.44 6.49
N GLU A 34 4.06 -9.93 7.72
CA GLU A 34 4.36 -9.15 8.92
C GLU A 34 5.82 -8.74 9.01
N LYS A 35 6.74 -9.64 8.62
CA LYS A 35 8.18 -9.35 8.64
C LYS A 35 8.56 -8.19 7.71
N GLU A 36 7.98 -8.15 6.51
CA GLU A 36 8.27 -7.12 5.50
C GLU A 36 7.59 -5.78 5.81
N LEU A 37 6.54 -5.77 6.64
CA LEU A 37 5.77 -4.58 7.01
C LEU A 37 5.90 -4.19 8.48
N SER A 38 6.97 -4.62 9.16
CA SER A 38 7.17 -4.27 10.56
C SER A 38 7.25 -2.75 10.74
N LEU A 39 6.26 -2.22 11.46
CA LEU A 39 6.19 -0.80 11.78
C LEU A 39 7.03 -0.52 13.04
N THR A 40 7.68 0.64 13.09
CA THR A 40 8.30 1.09 14.34
C THR A 40 7.24 1.40 15.39
N ALA A 41 7.65 1.40 16.66
CA ALA A 41 6.74 1.75 17.76
C ALA A 41 6.11 3.14 17.57
N GLU A 42 6.87 4.09 17.04
CA GLU A 42 6.40 5.45 16.76
C GLU A 42 5.39 5.49 15.62
N GLN A 43 5.58 4.65 14.59
CA GLN A 43 4.63 4.54 13.47
C GLN A 43 3.30 3.92 13.93
N LEU A 44 3.36 2.88 14.75
CA LEU A 44 2.16 2.28 15.37
C LEU A 44 1.41 3.29 16.24
N ALA A 45 2.14 4.00 17.11
CA ALA A 45 1.57 5.03 17.96
C ALA A 45 0.87 6.14 17.15
N GLU A 46 1.44 6.54 16.01
CA GLU A 46 0.82 7.53 15.13
C GLU A 46 -0.44 7.00 14.43
N ILE A 47 -0.47 5.73 14.05
CA ILE A 47 -1.68 5.09 13.49
C ILE A 47 -2.79 5.09 14.55
N ASP A 48 -2.48 4.64 15.78
CA ASP A 48 -3.45 4.60 16.88
C ASP A 48 -3.98 6.00 17.21
N ARG A 49 -3.09 7.00 17.26
CA ARG A 49 -3.47 8.40 17.49
C ARG A 49 -4.42 8.92 16.42
N ARG A 50 -4.12 8.68 15.14
CA ARG A 50 -4.98 9.11 14.01
C ARG A 50 -6.30 8.37 13.95
N LEU A 51 -6.31 7.08 14.31
CA LEU A 51 -7.53 6.30 14.36
C LEU A 51 -8.45 6.82 15.46
N ALA A 52 -7.91 7.07 16.67
CA ALA A 52 -8.69 7.65 17.76
C ALA A 52 -9.23 9.05 17.42
N GLU A 53 -8.41 9.89 16.78
CA GLU A 53 -8.82 11.21 16.28
C GLU A 53 -9.98 11.10 15.27
N HIS A 54 -9.89 10.16 14.32
CA HIS A 54 -10.93 9.93 13.32
C HIS A 54 -12.23 9.36 13.91
N LEU A 55 -12.13 8.50 14.92
CA LEU A 55 -13.30 7.96 15.63
C LEU A 55 -14.04 9.05 16.41
N ALA A 56 -13.31 9.99 17.01
CA ALA A 56 -13.89 11.14 17.71
C ALA A 56 -14.43 12.21 16.75
N ASP A 57 -13.73 12.46 15.64
CA ASP A 57 -14.11 13.39 14.58
C ASP A 57 -13.88 12.75 13.20
N PRO A 58 -14.93 12.18 12.57
CA PRO A 58 -14.82 11.62 11.22
C PRO A 58 -14.35 12.62 10.16
N GLY A 59 -14.50 13.93 10.40
CA GLY A 59 -14.04 15.00 9.52
C GLY A 59 -12.54 15.27 9.55
N SER A 60 -11.81 14.74 10.55
CA SER A 60 -10.36 14.91 10.71
C SER A 60 -9.56 14.23 9.61
N ALA A 61 -10.10 13.19 8.97
CA ALA A 61 -9.45 12.44 7.90
C ALA A 61 -9.72 13.07 6.53
N ILE A 62 -8.77 12.86 5.60
CA ILE A 62 -8.97 13.23 4.20
C ILE A 62 -9.69 12.05 3.50
N PRO A 63 -10.87 12.26 2.89
CA PRO A 63 -11.56 11.20 2.17
C PRO A 63 -10.69 10.64 1.04
N TRP A 64 -10.70 9.31 0.87
CA TRP A 64 -9.90 8.62 -0.16
C TRP A 64 -10.10 9.21 -1.55
N GLU A 65 -11.34 9.58 -1.90
CA GLU A 65 -11.67 10.21 -3.17
C GLU A 65 -10.90 11.52 -3.42
N LYS A 66 -10.68 12.31 -2.37
CA LYS A 66 -9.89 13.55 -2.44
C LYS A 66 -8.40 13.25 -2.61
N VAL A 67 -7.87 12.23 -1.94
CA VAL A 67 -6.48 11.76 -2.12
C VAL A 67 -6.28 11.24 -3.54
N ARG A 68 -7.17 10.36 -4.01
CA ARG A 68 -7.11 9.75 -5.34
C ARG A 68 -7.14 10.80 -6.46
N ARG A 69 -7.99 11.83 -6.34
CA ARG A 69 -7.97 12.96 -7.30
C ARG A 69 -6.61 13.66 -7.34
N LYS A 70 -6.02 13.98 -6.18
CA LYS A 70 -4.69 14.62 -6.13
C LYS A 70 -3.61 13.77 -6.80
N LEU A 71 -3.63 12.46 -6.62
CA LEU A 71 -2.66 11.54 -7.23
C LEU A 71 -2.82 11.44 -8.75
N LYS A 72 -4.06 11.48 -9.25
CA LYS A 72 -4.34 11.48 -10.70
C LYS A 72 -3.94 12.77 -11.39
N HIS A 73 -3.86 13.89 -10.66
CA HIS A 73 -3.44 15.20 -11.20
C HIS A 73 -1.93 15.47 -11.08
N LYS A 74 -1.15 14.52 -10.53
CA LYS A 74 0.31 14.61 -10.41
C LYS A 74 1.08 13.82 -11.50
N GLN A 75 0.39 13.40 -12.57
CA GLN A 75 1.00 12.75 -13.74
C GLN A 75 1.06 13.71 -14.91
#